data_AF-A0A839N7C0-F1
#
_entry.id   AF-A0A839N7C0-F1
#
_cell.length_a   1.000
_cell.length_b   1.000
_cell.length_c   1.000
_cell.angle_alpha   90.00
_cell.angle_beta   90.00
_cell.angle_gamma   90.00
#
_symmetry.space_group_name_H-M   'P 1'
#
loop_
_entity.id
_entity.type
_entity.pdbx_description
1 polymer ?
#
loop_
_entity_poly.entity_id
_entity_poly.type
_entity_poly.pdbx_seq_one_letter_code
_entity_poly.pdbx_strand_id
1 'polypeptide(L)'
;MSSMELHRQGSGQRLPVREQKQHNNAVARVVADTKLTAVKVDAEAALTGRMMERAVDIDDYRHALVGGDETKNAILTRLEMTFIGKVERIQRNFGSEFGL
;
A
#
# COMPACT_ATOMS: atom_id res chain seq x y z
N MET A 1 -30.74 57.90 20.71
CA MET A 1 -29.54 57.93 19.84
C MET A 1 -28.59 56.87 20.37
N SER A 2 -28.74 55.59 19.99
CA SER A 2 -28.57 54.94 18.68
C SER A 2 -27.13 54.52 18.40
N SER A 3 -26.99 53.22 18.12
CA SER A 3 -26.00 52.61 17.22
C SER A 3 -24.59 52.35 17.77
N MET A 4 -24.44 51.40 18.69
CA MET A 4 -23.14 50.68 18.77
C MET A 4 -23.16 49.24 19.25
N GLU A 5 -24.32 48.61 19.41
CA GLU A 5 -24.37 47.21 19.83
C GLU A 5 -25.56 46.53 19.16
N LEU A 6 -25.35 45.88 18.01
CA LEU A 6 -26.02 44.60 17.70
C LEU A 6 -25.64 43.97 16.36
N HIS A 7 -24.39 44.08 15.86
CA HIS A 7 -23.95 43.27 14.71
C HIS A 7 -22.75 42.39 15.08
N ARG A 8 -23.01 41.47 16.01
CA ARG A 8 -22.21 40.27 16.24
C ARG A 8 -23.16 39.10 16.52
N GLN A 9 -24.02 38.78 15.56
CA GLN A 9 -24.79 37.54 15.58
C GLN A 9 -24.29 36.67 14.44
N GLY A 10 -23.74 35.52 14.83
CA GLY A 10 -22.81 34.73 14.04
C GLY A 10 -23.37 34.27 12.70
N SER A 11 -22.52 34.37 11.69
CA SER A 11 -22.59 33.64 10.43
C SER A 11 -22.30 32.15 10.65
N GLY A 12 -23.01 31.51 11.57
CA GLY A 12 -23.09 30.06 11.66
C GLY A 12 -24.12 29.60 10.65
N GLN A 13 -23.72 29.52 9.38
CA GLN A 13 -24.57 29.01 8.30
C GLN A 13 -24.85 27.53 8.60
N ARG A 14 -25.95 27.26 9.31
CA ARG A 14 -26.42 25.91 9.62
C ARG A 14 -26.86 25.30 8.30
N LEU A 15 -26.03 24.43 7.74
CA LEU A 15 -26.44 23.61 6.60
C LEU A 15 -27.75 22.90 6.96
N PRO A 16 -28.74 22.88 6.05
CA PRO A 16 -29.94 22.07 6.22
C PRO A 16 -29.56 20.64 6.63
N VAL A 17 -30.32 20.02 7.53
CA VAL A 17 -30.02 18.69 8.11
C VAL A 17 -29.72 17.63 7.04
N ARG A 18 -30.31 17.76 5.85
CA ARG A 18 -30.06 16.89 4.69
C ARG A 18 -28.66 17.09 4.10
N GLU A 19 -28.22 18.33 3.91
CA GLU A 19 -26.89 18.67 3.40
C GLU A 19 -25.80 18.27 4.39
N GLN A 20 -26.03 18.48 5.69
CA GLN A 20 -25.10 18.02 6.73
C GLN A 20 -24.97 16.48 6.72
N LYS A 21 -26.07 15.75 6.56
CA LYS A 21 -26.04 14.28 6.48
C LYS A 21 -25.30 13.80 5.22
N GLN A 22 -25.53 14.44 4.08
CA GLN A 22 -24.82 14.13 2.84
C GLN A 22 -23.32 14.39 2.96
N HIS A 23 -22.94 15.53 3.54
CA HIS A 23 -21.55 15.87 3.82
C HIS A 23 -20.90 14.84 4.74
N ASN A 24 -21.54 14.50 5.86
CA ASN A 24 -21.01 13.51 6.80
C ASN A 24 -20.81 12.13 6.15
N ASN A 25 -21.75 11.70 5.29
CA ASN A 25 -21.63 10.45 4.54
C ASN A 25 -20.47 10.50 3.53
N ALA A 26 -20.29 11.62 2.83
CA ALA A 26 -19.19 11.80 1.89
C ALA A 26 -17.84 11.74 2.61
N VAL A 27 -17.70 12.44 3.75
CA VAL A 27 -16.50 12.40 4.59
C VAL A 27 -16.25 10.98 5.11
N ALA A 28 -17.28 10.30 5.62
CA ALA A 28 -17.16 8.92 6.10
C ALA A 28 -16.66 7.97 5.01
N ARG A 29 -17.16 8.13 3.77
CA ARG A 29 -16.72 7.35 2.62
C ARG A 29 -15.26 7.61 2.28
N VAL A 30 -14.85 8.88 2.20
CA VAL A 30 -13.44 9.24 1.93
C VAL A 30 -12.51 8.66 2.99
N VAL A 31 -12.89 8.72 4.27
CA VAL A 31 -12.10 8.14 5.36
C VAL A 31 -12.02 6.61 5.24
N ALA A 32 -13.12 5.94 4.91
CA ALA A 32 -13.14 4.49 4.73
C ALA A 32 -12.26 4.07 3.54
N ASP A 33 -12.38 4.75 2.40
CA ASP A 33 -11.59 4.49 1.19
C ASP A 33 -10.10 4.72 1.47
N THR A 34 -9.75 5.79 2.17
CA THR A 34 -8.35 6.09 2.56
C THR A 34 -7.76 5.00 3.45
N LYS A 35 -8.52 4.54 4.45
CA LYS A 35 -8.08 3.45 5.33
C LYS A 35 -7.88 2.15 4.57
N LEU A 36 -8.79 1.84 3.65
CA LEU A 36 -8.67 0.65 2.82
C LEU A 36 -7.41 0.72 1.92
N THR A 37 -7.15 1.86 1.30
CA THR A 37 -5.95 2.07 0.49
C THR A 37 -4.67 1.94 1.32
N ALA A 38 -4.64 2.52 2.53
CA ALA A 38 -3.49 2.37 3.43
C ALA A 38 -3.20 0.89 3.75
N VAL A 39 -4.24 0.12 4.12
CA VAL A 39 -4.10 -1.32 4.40
C VAL A 39 -3.60 -2.09 3.18
N LYS A 40 -4.04 -1.74 1.96
CA LYS A 40 -3.55 -2.36 0.72
C LYS A 40 -2.05 -2.11 0.52
N VAL A 41 -1.60 -0.87 0.73
CA VAL A 41 -0.18 -0.49 0.63
C VAL A 41 0.66 -1.22 1.67
N ASP A 42 0.19 -1.27 2.92
CA ASP A 42 0.89 -2.00 4.00
C ASP A 42 1.03 -3.50 3.69
N ALA A 43 -0.04 -4.10 3.14
CA ALA A 43 -0.02 -5.50 2.72
C ALA A 43 0.95 -5.74 1.55
N GLU A 44 1.00 -4.84 0.58
CA GLU A 44 1.94 -4.91 -0.54
C GLU A 44 3.39 -4.79 -0.04
N ALA A 45 3.68 -3.81 0.82
CA ALA A 45 5.00 -3.64 1.41
C ALA A 45 5.44 -4.88 2.20
N ALA A 46 4.54 -5.48 2.99
CA ALA A 46 4.82 -6.71 3.72
C ALA A 46 5.11 -7.89 2.79
N LEU A 47 4.39 -8.00 1.67
CA LEU A 47 4.64 -9.04 0.67
C LEU A 47 6.03 -8.84 0.01
N THR A 48 6.33 -7.63 -0.44
CA THR A 48 7.64 -7.28 -1.02
C THR A 48 8.77 -7.55 -0.04
N GLY A 49 8.62 -7.20 1.25
CA GLY A 49 9.61 -7.49 2.29
C GLY A 49 9.93 -8.98 2.39
N ARG A 50 8.91 -9.84 2.49
CA ARG A 50 9.10 -11.31 2.54
C ARG A 50 9.74 -11.86 1.27
N MET A 51 9.40 -11.30 0.12
CA MET A 51 9.99 -11.68 -1.17
C MET A 51 11.49 -11.37 -1.20
N MET A 52 11.89 -10.19 -0.70
CA MET A 52 13.30 -9.79 -0.58
C MET A 52 14.06 -10.68 0.41
N GLU A 53 13.51 -10.92 1.60
CA GLU A 53 14.10 -11.85 2.58
C GLU A 53 14.35 -13.22 1.95
N ARG A 54 13.37 -13.73 1.19
CA ARG A 54 13.51 -15.03 0.55
C ARG A 54 14.51 -15.06 -0.60
N ALA A 55 14.66 -13.95 -1.32
CA ALA A 55 15.69 -13.81 -2.34
C ALA A 55 17.10 -13.90 -1.71
N VAL A 56 17.32 -13.20 -0.59
CA VAL A 56 18.58 -13.25 0.16
C VAL A 56 18.86 -14.66 0.67
N ASP A 57 17.89 -15.33 1.30
CA ASP A 57 18.05 -16.72 1.76
C ASP A 57 18.53 -17.66 0.64
N ILE A 58 17.98 -17.49 -0.57
CA ILE A 58 18.29 -18.34 -1.72
C ILE A 58 19.67 -18.01 -2.27
N ASP A 59 20.04 -16.74 -2.33
CA ASP A 59 21.36 -16.29 -2.77
C ASP A 59 22.46 -16.79 -1.82
N ASP A 60 22.25 -16.64 -0.51
CA ASP A 60 23.15 -17.15 0.53
C ASP A 60 23.29 -18.68 0.43
N TYR A 61 22.17 -19.39 0.23
CA TYR A 61 22.18 -20.83 0.05
C TYR A 61 22.89 -21.24 -1.24
N ARG A 62 22.72 -20.49 -2.34
CA ARG A 62 23.49 -20.69 -3.58
C ARG A 62 24.98 -20.56 -3.28
N HIS A 63 25.40 -19.48 -2.63
CA HIS A 63 26.80 -19.25 -2.30
C HIS A 63 27.39 -20.38 -1.45
N ALA A 64 26.66 -20.86 -0.45
CA ALA A 64 27.05 -22.01 0.37
C ALA A 64 27.19 -23.30 -0.44
N LEU A 65 26.28 -23.54 -1.42
CA LEU A 65 26.34 -24.71 -2.28
C LEU A 65 27.48 -24.66 -3.29
N VAL A 66 27.79 -23.48 -3.84
CA VAL A 66 28.77 -23.32 -4.92
C VAL A 66 30.16 -23.77 -4.49
N GLY A 67 30.60 -23.42 -3.28
CA GLY A 67 31.90 -23.85 -2.75
C GLY A 67 33.10 -23.50 -3.64
N GLY A 68 32.99 -22.45 -4.46
CA GLY A 68 33.99 -22.02 -5.45
C GLY A 68 33.86 -22.61 -6.85
N ASP A 69 32.92 -23.52 -7.11
CA ASP A 69 32.72 -24.12 -8.44
C ASP A 69 31.91 -23.20 -9.37
N GLU A 70 32.57 -22.63 -10.38
CA GLU A 70 31.97 -21.70 -11.35
C GLU A 70 30.89 -22.34 -12.23
N THR A 71 31.02 -23.64 -12.54
CA THR A 71 30.01 -24.37 -13.33
C THR A 71 28.75 -24.56 -12.49
N LYS A 72 28.92 -24.98 -11.23
CA LYS A 72 27.82 -25.10 -10.27
C LYS A 72 27.16 -23.74 -10.03
N ASN A 73 27.96 -22.67 -9.93
CA ASN A 73 27.46 -21.31 -9.79
C ASN A 73 26.54 -20.92 -10.94
N ALA A 74 26.98 -21.11 -12.18
CA ALA A 74 26.18 -20.77 -13.36
C ALA A 74 24.83 -21.50 -13.38
N ILE A 75 24.80 -22.78 -12.99
CA ILE A 75 23.56 -23.57 -12.92
C ILE A 75 22.62 -23.03 -11.83
N LEU A 76 23.15 -22.79 -10.63
CA LEU A 76 22.33 -22.34 -9.49
C LEU A 76 21.84 -20.89 -9.67
N THR A 77 22.65 -19.99 -10.23
CA THR A 77 22.22 -18.63 -10.58
C THR A 77 21.02 -18.65 -11.53
N ARG A 78 20.97 -19.58 -12.49
CA ARG A 78 19.80 -19.69 -13.40
C ARG A 78 18.52 -20.08 -12.66
N LEU A 79 18.62 -20.95 -11.65
CA LEU A 79 17.48 -21.34 -10.81
C LEU A 79 17.01 -20.17 -9.95
N GLU A 80 17.94 -19.44 -9.33
CA GLU A 80 17.66 -18.23 -8.56
C GLU A 80 16.94 -17.18 -9.42
N MET A 81 17.47 -16.84 -10.59
CA MET A 81 16.82 -15.90 -11.51
C MET A 81 15.41 -16.33 -11.92
N THR A 82 15.18 -17.64 -12.08
CA THR A 82 13.85 -18.18 -12.36
C THR A 82 12.89 -17.98 -11.18
N PHE A 83 13.38 -18.14 -9.95
CA PHE A 83 12.61 -17.85 -8.75
C PHE A 83 12.26 -16.36 -8.66
N ILE A 84 13.25 -15.46 -8.81
CA ILE A 84 13.02 -14.01 -8.80
C ILE A 84 11.99 -13.61 -9.85
N GLY A 85 12.11 -14.10 -11.09
CA GLY A 85 11.14 -13.82 -12.14
C GLY A 85 9.71 -14.30 -11.83
N LYS A 86 9.53 -15.38 -11.05
CA LYS A 86 8.20 -15.83 -10.58
C LYS A 86 7.67 -14.92 -9.48
N VAL A 87 8.52 -14.55 -8.54
CA VAL A 87 8.18 -13.66 -7.42
C VAL A 87 7.74 -12.30 -7.91
N GLU A 88 8.46 -11.71 -8.87
CA GLU A 88 8.07 -10.44 -9.48
C GLU A 88 6.69 -10.51 -10.15
N ARG A 89 6.33 -11.64 -10.79
CA ARG A 89 4.98 -11.81 -11.38
C ARG A 89 3.90 -11.82 -10.31
N ILE A 90 4.17 -12.48 -9.17
CA ILE A 90 3.24 -12.48 -8.03
C ILE A 90 3.06 -11.06 -7.52
N GLN A 91 4.15 -10.31 -7.35
CA GLN A 91 4.10 -8.91 -6.91
C GLN A 91 3.31 -8.02 -7.88
N ARG A 92 3.58 -8.12 -9.19
CA ARG A 92 2.86 -7.34 -10.22
C ARG A 92 1.36 -7.65 -10.27
N ASN A 93 0.97 -8.87 -9.92
CA ASN A 93 -0.44 -9.29 -9.90
C ASN A 93 -1.11 -9.06 -8.54
N PHE A 94 -0.36 -8.71 -7.50
CA PHE A 94 -0.92 -8.30 -6.22
C PHE A 94 -1.80 -7.07 -6.44
N GLY A 95 -2.98 -7.02 -5.82
CA GLY A 95 -3.87 -5.88 -6.02
C GLY A 95 -4.73 -5.94 -7.28
N SER A 96 -4.47 -6.85 -8.24
CA SER A 96 -5.21 -6.88 -9.53
C SER A 96 -6.72 -7.14 -9.38
N GLU A 97 -7.14 -7.91 -8.39
CA GLU A 97 -8.55 -8.13 -8.04
C GLU A 97 -9.20 -6.90 -7.36
N PHE A 98 -8.38 -5.96 -6.90
CA PHE A 98 -8.81 -4.78 -6.16
C PHE A 98 -8.95 -3.52 -7.02
N GLY A 99 -8.68 -3.61 -8.34
CA GLY A 99 -8.90 -2.56 -9.32
C GLY A 99 -8.13 -1.26 -9.06
N LEU A 100 -6.87 -1.36 -8.61
CA LEU A 100 -5.96 -0.21 -8.49
C LEU A 100 -5.59 0.37 -9.86
#